data_AF-A0A919SCI6-F1
#
_entry.id   AF-A0A919SCI6-F1
#
_cell.length_a   1.000
_cell.length_b   1.000
_cell.length_c   1.000
_cell.angle_alpha   90.00
_cell.angle_beta   90.00
_cell.angle_gamma   90.00
#
_symmetry.space_group_name_H-M   'P 1'
#
loop_
_entity.id
_entity.type
_entity.pdbx_description
1 polymer ?
#
loop_
_entity_poly.entity_id
_entity_poly.type
_entity_poly.pdbx_seq_one_letter_code
_entity_poly.pdbx_strand_id
1 'polypeptide(L)'
;MTSGYILESPGALSARAVRFLRTASHRVPIDHGLTGERLRREIDRVHGRPDDDIVALLDRLQKRYSGLSYGSGFFQSKVTFSPVCEPEHPDEELEILYAVETGSIAGASVKPTGEVEIGIDALSTIEFRDLDTLIECDALYAEASGSERRSYFSPGPMEEVLNHLMSDPALGLHPAPEASGHHTHWLTGADTLVALEGAWATIDSRAPMIRSWPRHQQAASRLDAVLRGFRAERSGDR
;
A
#
# COMPACT_ATOMS: atom_id res chain seq x y z
N MET A 1 14.38 -25.38 0.96
CA MET A 1 14.97 -24.14 1.48
C MET A 1 14.48 -23.01 0.60
N THR A 2 13.50 -22.25 1.05
CA THR A 2 12.94 -21.11 0.31
C THR A 2 13.92 -19.93 0.44
N SER A 3 14.58 -19.60 -0.67
CA SER A 3 15.48 -18.44 -0.75
C SER A 3 14.62 -17.18 -0.73
N GLY A 4 14.65 -16.43 0.39
CA GLY A 4 14.00 -15.13 0.47
C GLY A 4 14.53 -14.18 -0.60
N TYR A 5 13.63 -13.41 -1.21
CA TYR A 5 13.99 -12.41 -2.22
C TYR A 5 14.66 -11.21 -1.54
N ILE A 6 15.83 -10.79 -2.04
CA ILE A 6 16.53 -9.58 -1.61
C ILE A 6 16.59 -8.66 -2.83
N LEU A 7 15.96 -7.49 -2.72
CA LEU A 7 16.05 -6.43 -3.71
C LEU A 7 17.51 -5.94 -3.82
N GLU A 8 18.02 -5.77 -5.05
CA GLU A 8 19.43 -5.42 -5.31
C GLU A 8 19.87 -4.07 -4.72
N SER A 9 18.94 -3.21 -4.27
CA SER A 9 19.24 -1.94 -3.59
C SER A 9 18.50 -1.85 -2.24
N PRO A 10 19.11 -2.29 -1.13
CA PRO A 10 18.53 -2.19 0.21
C PRO A 10 18.46 -0.75 0.77
N GLY A 11 18.80 0.28 -0.02
CA GLY A 11 18.94 1.66 0.47
C GLY A 11 17.61 2.39 0.76
N ALA A 12 16.48 1.94 0.23
CA ALA A 12 15.20 2.62 0.38
C ALA A 12 14.25 1.97 1.40
N LEU A 13 14.36 0.65 1.60
CA LEU A 13 13.51 -0.08 2.54
C LEU A 13 14.11 -0.09 3.96
N SER A 14 13.23 0.02 4.93
CA SER A 14 13.50 -0.17 6.35
C SER A 14 13.98 -1.59 6.64
N ALA A 15 14.70 -1.76 7.75
CA ALA A 15 15.12 -3.08 8.23
C ALA A 15 13.92 -4.01 8.50
N ARG A 16 12.75 -3.45 8.83
CA ARG A 16 11.49 -4.18 9.00
C ARG A 16 11.03 -4.76 7.67
N ALA A 17 10.91 -3.94 6.63
CA ALA A 17 10.50 -4.40 5.30
C ALA A 17 11.48 -5.43 4.71
N VAL A 18 12.79 -5.21 4.84
CA VAL A 18 13.79 -6.19 4.40
C VAL A 18 13.63 -7.53 5.14
N ARG A 19 13.39 -7.51 6.46
CA ARG A 19 13.13 -8.72 7.24
C ARG A 19 11.85 -9.42 6.77
N PHE A 20 10.77 -8.66 6.60
CA PHE A 20 9.50 -9.16 6.09
C PHE A 20 9.67 -9.88 4.75
N LEU A 21 10.31 -9.23 3.76
CA LEU A 21 10.54 -9.81 2.45
C LEU A 21 11.37 -11.10 2.56
N ARG A 22 12.42 -11.13 3.39
CA ARG A 22 13.23 -12.34 3.57
C ARG A 22 12.44 -13.52 4.13
N THR A 23 11.45 -13.27 4.99
CA THR A 23 10.70 -14.33 5.67
C THR A 23 9.42 -14.75 4.95
N ALA A 24 8.74 -13.82 4.30
CA ALA A 24 7.39 -14.02 3.78
C ALA A 24 7.31 -14.03 2.25
N SER A 25 8.35 -13.53 1.57
CA SER A 25 8.33 -13.45 0.10
C SER A 25 8.98 -14.66 -0.57
N HIS A 26 8.56 -14.87 -1.80
CA HIS A 26 9.14 -15.83 -2.73
C HIS A 26 9.07 -15.28 -4.16
N ARG A 27 9.80 -15.93 -5.07
CA ARG A 27 9.79 -15.58 -6.48
C ARG A 27 8.83 -16.47 -7.26
N VAL A 28 8.02 -15.85 -8.11
CA VAL A 28 7.14 -16.50 -9.08
C VAL A 28 7.65 -16.15 -10.48
N PRO A 29 7.76 -17.12 -11.42
CA PRO A 29 8.02 -16.81 -12.81
C PRO A 29 6.87 -16.00 -13.41
N ILE A 30 7.18 -14.90 -14.07
CA ILE A 30 6.20 -14.05 -14.74
C ILE A 30 6.63 -13.77 -16.18
N ASP A 31 5.68 -13.40 -17.03
CA ASP A 31 5.98 -12.77 -18.31
C ASP A 31 6.24 -11.28 -18.09
N HIS A 32 7.27 -10.76 -18.74
CA HIS A 32 7.65 -9.35 -18.67
C HIS A 32 7.01 -8.52 -19.78
N GLY A 33 6.28 -9.15 -20.71
CA GLY A 33 5.63 -8.47 -21.82
C GLY A 33 6.62 -7.70 -22.70
N LEU A 34 6.19 -6.54 -23.18
CA LEU A 34 7.03 -5.65 -23.99
C LEU A 34 8.03 -4.88 -23.13
N THR A 35 9.29 -4.83 -23.55
CA THR A 35 10.38 -4.11 -22.86
C THR A 35 11.30 -3.39 -23.86
N GLY A 36 12.07 -2.41 -23.38
CA GLY A 36 13.08 -1.68 -24.14
C GLY A 36 12.61 -1.20 -25.52
N GLU A 37 13.40 -1.47 -26.56
CA GLU A 37 13.11 -1.05 -27.95
C GLU A 37 11.82 -1.65 -28.54
N ARG A 38 11.31 -2.76 -28.00
CA ARG A 38 10.04 -3.31 -28.46
C ARG A 38 8.88 -2.47 -27.92
N LEU A 39 8.89 -2.17 -26.62
CA LEU A 39 7.90 -1.30 -26.01
C LEU A 39 7.92 0.11 -26.61
N ARG A 40 9.10 0.70 -26.78
CA ARG A 40 9.24 2.04 -27.38
C ARG A 40 8.58 2.14 -28.75
N ARG A 41 8.82 1.15 -29.62
CA ARG A 41 8.21 1.11 -30.96
C ARG A 41 6.71 0.93 -30.91
N GLU A 42 6.20 0.18 -29.94
CA GLU A 42 4.77 -0.02 -29.78
C GLU A 42 4.08 1.25 -29.29
N ILE A 43 4.68 1.96 -28.33
CA ILE A 43 4.19 3.26 -27.86
C ILE A 43 4.15 4.26 -29.02
N ASP A 44 5.21 4.36 -29.81
CA ASP A 44 5.26 5.25 -30.99
C ASP A 44 4.19 4.88 -32.03
N ARG A 45 3.95 3.58 -32.23
CA ARG A 45 2.91 3.08 -33.14
C ARG A 45 1.49 3.47 -32.70
N VAL A 46 1.20 3.42 -31.40
CA VAL A 46 -0.15 3.65 -30.85
C VAL A 46 -0.39 5.13 -30.55
N HIS A 47 0.54 5.81 -29.89
CA HIS A 47 0.39 7.20 -29.44
C HIS A 47 1.09 8.23 -30.34
N GLY A 48 1.79 7.79 -31.40
CA GLY A 48 2.44 8.66 -32.39
C GLY A 48 3.72 9.36 -31.91
N ARG A 49 4.19 9.03 -30.71
CA ARG A 49 5.49 9.47 -30.16
C ARG A 49 6.00 8.44 -29.17
N PRO A 50 7.33 8.20 -29.06
CA PRO A 50 7.88 7.36 -28.02
C PRO A 50 7.77 8.04 -26.65
N ASP A 51 7.76 7.23 -25.59
CA ASP A 51 7.88 7.67 -24.21
C ASP A 51 9.06 6.91 -23.58
N ASP A 52 10.21 7.57 -23.47
CA ASP A 52 11.42 6.96 -22.92
C ASP A 52 11.38 6.86 -21.39
N ASP A 53 10.60 7.72 -20.74
CA ASP A 53 10.51 7.77 -19.29
C ASP A 53 9.70 6.59 -18.75
N ILE A 54 8.57 6.25 -19.40
CA ILE A 54 7.78 5.06 -19.03
C ILE A 54 8.55 3.77 -19.30
N VAL A 55 9.30 3.69 -20.40
CA VAL A 55 10.16 2.52 -20.72
C VAL A 55 11.24 2.36 -19.66
N ALA A 56 11.94 3.44 -19.32
CA ALA A 56 12.97 3.42 -18.29
C ALA A 56 12.39 3.13 -16.89
N LEU A 57 11.18 3.60 -16.59
CA LEU A 57 10.47 3.28 -15.35
C LEU A 57 10.13 1.80 -15.29
N LEU A 58 9.52 1.24 -16.35
CA LEU A 58 9.19 -0.19 -16.42
C LEU A 58 10.42 -1.06 -16.23
N ASP A 59 11.54 -0.77 -16.92
CA ASP A 59 12.78 -1.53 -16.78
C ASP A 59 13.29 -1.52 -15.33
N ARG A 60 13.20 -0.38 -14.64
CA ARG A 60 13.57 -0.28 -13.21
C ARG A 60 12.64 -1.09 -12.33
N LEU A 61 11.33 -0.98 -12.53
CA LEU A 61 10.34 -1.71 -11.75
C LEU A 61 10.47 -3.22 -11.98
N GLN A 62 10.63 -3.66 -13.22
CA GLN A 62 10.79 -5.07 -13.54
C GLN A 62 12.08 -5.65 -12.96
N LYS A 63 13.20 -4.95 -13.13
CA LYS A 63 14.47 -5.37 -12.53
C LYS A 63 14.34 -5.56 -11.01
N ARG A 64 13.60 -4.66 -10.36
CA ARG A 64 13.52 -4.62 -8.91
C ARG A 64 12.44 -5.52 -8.33
N TYR A 65 11.24 -5.59 -8.91
CA TYR A 65 10.08 -6.20 -8.27
C TYR A 65 9.53 -7.42 -9.00
N SER A 66 9.90 -7.66 -10.27
CA SER A 66 9.26 -8.71 -11.06
C SER A 66 9.33 -10.08 -10.41
N GLY A 67 8.14 -10.68 -10.28
CA GLY A 67 7.95 -12.00 -9.70
C GLY A 67 8.01 -12.01 -8.18
N LEU A 68 8.16 -10.87 -7.50
CA LEU A 68 8.01 -10.79 -6.06
C LEU A 68 6.58 -11.17 -5.68
N SER A 69 6.42 -12.13 -4.77
CA SER A 69 5.10 -12.54 -4.29
C SER A 69 5.09 -12.81 -2.79
N TYR A 70 4.03 -12.39 -2.12
CA TYR A 70 3.80 -12.57 -0.69
C TYR A 70 2.31 -12.37 -0.34
N GLY A 71 1.91 -12.62 0.91
CA GLY A 71 0.57 -12.26 1.41
C GLY A 71 0.54 -10.78 1.82
N SER A 72 -0.29 -9.99 1.15
CA SER A 72 -0.48 -8.57 1.46
C SER A 72 -1.56 -8.40 2.53
N GLY A 73 -1.22 -7.66 3.60
CA GLY A 73 -2.17 -7.26 4.62
C GLY A 73 -3.03 -6.08 4.19
N PHE A 74 -2.53 -5.26 3.26
CA PHE A 74 -3.25 -4.15 2.65
C PHE A 74 -4.37 -4.65 1.73
N PHE A 75 -4.04 -5.51 0.75
CA PHE A 75 -5.01 -6.12 -0.16
C PHE A 75 -5.74 -7.32 0.45
N GLN A 76 -5.35 -7.76 1.66
CA GLN A 76 -5.89 -8.94 2.37
C GLN A 76 -5.89 -10.21 1.51
N SER A 77 -4.90 -10.35 0.64
CA SER A 77 -4.81 -11.40 -0.38
C SER A 77 -3.35 -11.68 -0.75
N LYS A 78 -3.10 -12.76 -1.49
CA LYS A 78 -1.78 -13.00 -2.07
C LYS A 78 -1.57 -12.01 -3.21
N VAL A 79 -0.41 -11.37 -3.24
CA VAL A 79 -0.02 -10.46 -4.31
C VAL A 79 1.18 -10.99 -5.09
N THR A 80 1.26 -10.62 -6.37
CA THR A 80 2.41 -10.83 -7.25
C THR A 80 2.72 -9.53 -7.98
N PHE A 81 3.98 -9.12 -7.99
CA PHE A 81 4.43 -7.93 -8.70
C PHE A 81 4.77 -8.34 -10.14
N SER A 82 3.89 -8.00 -11.09
CA SER A 82 4.02 -8.34 -12.50
C SER A 82 3.90 -7.11 -13.40
N PRO A 83 4.75 -6.08 -13.20
CA PRO A 83 4.63 -4.82 -13.92
C PRO A 83 4.81 -5.05 -15.43
N VAL A 84 3.82 -4.64 -16.21
CA VAL A 84 3.81 -4.65 -17.67
C VAL A 84 3.26 -3.32 -18.19
N CYS A 85 3.58 -2.96 -19.43
CA CYS A 85 3.01 -1.80 -20.10
C CYS A 85 2.48 -2.23 -21.45
N GLU A 86 1.19 -2.00 -21.67
CA GLU A 86 0.44 -2.44 -22.85
C GLU A 86 -0.22 -1.23 -23.51
N PRO A 87 0.43 -0.60 -24.50
CA PRO A 87 -0.17 0.50 -25.25
C PRO A 87 -1.29 -0.05 -26.13
N GLU A 88 -2.56 0.18 -25.75
CA GLU A 88 -3.72 -0.35 -26.49
C GLU A 88 -4.46 0.74 -27.28
N HIS A 89 -4.70 1.90 -26.64
CA HIS A 89 -5.50 2.98 -27.21
C HIS A 89 -4.79 4.34 -27.17
N PRO A 90 -4.86 5.15 -28.25
CA PRO A 90 -4.15 6.43 -28.34
C PRO A 90 -4.63 7.47 -27.31
N ASP A 91 -5.89 7.35 -26.87
CA ASP A 91 -6.55 8.27 -25.95
C ASP A 91 -6.39 7.86 -24.48
N GLU A 92 -5.83 6.68 -24.21
CA GLU A 92 -5.57 6.20 -22.85
C GLU A 92 -4.24 6.73 -22.32
N GLU A 93 -4.20 7.00 -21.02
CA GLU A 93 -2.97 7.36 -20.35
C GLU A 93 -2.05 6.14 -20.27
N LEU A 94 -0.79 6.29 -20.67
CA LEU A 94 0.20 5.24 -20.49
C LEU A 94 0.45 5.00 -19.01
N GLU A 95 0.29 3.77 -18.58
CA GLU A 95 0.63 3.34 -17.23
C GLU A 95 1.28 1.96 -17.23
N ILE A 96 1.86 1.60 -16.08
CA ILE A 96 2.41 0.27 -15.85
C ILE A 96 1.34 -0.53 -15.12
N LEU A 97 0.61 -1.34 -15.90
CA LEU A 97 -0.42 -2.23 -15.45
C LEU A 97 0.15 -3.39 -14.63
N TYR A 98 -0.71 -4.00 -13.80
CA TYR A 98 -0.40 -5.18 -12.98
C TYR A 98 0.89 -5.03 -12.16
N ALA A 99 1.24 -3.79 -11.78
CA ALA A 99 2.35 -3.53 -10.86
C ALA A 99 2.19 -4.35 -9.58
N VAL A 100 0.94 -4.55 -9.15
CA VAL A 100 0.55 -5.54 -8.15
C VAL A 100 -0.73 -6.26 -8.59
N GLU A 101 -0.63 -7.56 -8.84
CA GLU A 101 -1.74 -8.47 -9.13
C GLU A 101 -2.15 -9.22 -7.87
N THR A 102 -3.45 -9.27 -7.54
CA THR A 102 -3.94 -9.92 -6.31
C THR A 102 -4.73 -11.22 -6.54
N GLY A 103 -4.87 -11.67 -7.79
CA GLY A 103 -5.79 -12.76 -8.16
C GLY A 103 -7.27 -12.45 -7.89
N SER A 104 -7.62 -11.16 -7.82
CA SER A 104 -8.98 -10.65 -7.63
C SER A 104 -9.22 -9.45 -8.56
N ILE A 105 -10.39 -8.83 -8.47
CA ILE A 105 -10.69 -7.57 -9.18
C ILE A 105 -9.92 -6.36 -8.62
N ALA A 106 -9.30 -6.49 -7.45
CA ALA A 106 -8.42 -5.47 -6.90
C ALA A 106 -6.99 -5.61 -7.43
N GLY A 107 -6.28 -4.49 -7.53
CA GLY A 107 -4.87 -4.47 -7.92
C GLY A 107 -4.25 -3.09 -7.78
N ALA A 108 -3.03 -2.95 -8.33
CA ALA A 108 -2.38 -1.67 -8.48
C ALA A 108 -1.68 -1.52 -9.84
N SER A 109 -1.72 -0.31 -10.37
CA SER A 109 -0.88 0.17 -11.47
C SER A 109 0.14 1.18 -10.94
N VAL A 110 1.14 1.52 -11.76
CA VAL A 110 2.07 2.61 -11.49
C VAL A 110 1.96 3.64 -12.60
N LYS A 111 1.69 4.89 -12.22
CA LYS A 111 1.63 6.03 -13.14
C LYS A 111 3.01 6.42 -13.66
N PRO A 112 3.12 7.20 -14.74
CA PRO A 112 4.41 7.70 -15.24
C PRO A 112 5.22 8.47 -14.19
N THR A 113 4.55 9.08 -13.21
CA THR A 113 5.17 9.78 -12.07
C THR A 113 5.86 8.83 -11.08
N GLY A 114 5.62 7.52 -11.15
CA GLY A 114 6.09 6.50 -10.21
C GLY A 114 5.11 6.24 -9.06
N GLU A 115 4.04 7.03 -8.95
CA GLU A 115 3.00 6.85 -7.94
C GLU A 115 2.18 5.59 -8.20
N VAL A 116 1.79 4.92 -7.12
CA VAL A 116 1.00 3.70 -7.13
C VAL A 116 -0.47 4.06 -7.04
N GLU A 117 -1.19 3.73 -8.10
CA GLU A 117 -2.63 3.78 -8.13
C GLU A 117 -3.18 2.41 -7.71
N ILE A 118 -4.06 2.40 -6.73
CA ILE A 118 -4.79 1.20 -6.30
C ILE A 118 -6.21 1.27 -6.83
N GLY A 119 -6.80 0.12 -7.18
CA GLY A 119 -8.13 0.12 -7.76
C GLY A 119 -8.87 -1.20 -7.66
N ILE A 120 -10.16 -1.12 -7.99
CA ILE A 120 -11.09 -2.23 -8.19
C ILE A 120 -11.84 -1.93 -9.50
N ASP A 121 -11.74 -2.83 -10.47
CA ASP A 121 -12.30 -2.62 -11.81
C ASP A 121 -11.89 -1.25 -12.39
N ALA A 122 -12.84 -0.38 -12.72
CA ALA A 122 -12.60 0.96 -13.28
C ALA A 122 -12.50 2.06 -12.20
N LEU A 123 -12.55 1.71 -10.92
CA LEU A 123 -12.49 2.67 -9.80
C LEU A 123 -11.11 2.61 -9.17
N SER A 124 -10.42 3.75 -9.10
CA SER A 124 -9.05 3.78 -8.59
C SER A 124 -8.73 5.10 -7.87
N THR A 125 -7.64 5.09 -7.11
CA THR A 125 -7.08 6.29 -6.47
C THR A 125 -5.58 6.16 -6.30
N ILE A 126 -4.85 7.27 -6.45
CA ILE A 126 -3.44 7.35 -6.11
C ILE A 126 -3.30 7.22 -4.61
N GLU A 127 -2.57 6.21 -4.16
CA GLU A 127 -2.46 5.89 -2.73
C GLU A 127 -1.04 5.95 -2.23
N PHE A 128 -0.08 5.29 -2.89
CA PHE A 128 1.30 5.27 -2.40
C PHE A 128 2.22 6.02 -3.36
N ARG A 129 3.25 6.67 -2.81
CA ARG A 129 4.24 7.40 -3.61
C ARG A 129 5.05 6.48 -4.54
N ASP A 130 5.24 5.23 -4.16
CA ASP A 130 6.01 4.21 -4.86
C ASP A 130 5.69 2.80 -4.31
N LEU A 131 6.16 1.76 -5.01
CA LEU A 131 5.97 0.37 -4.59
C LEU A 131 6.72 0.00 -3.30
N ASP A 132 7.78 0.74 -2.93
CA ASP A 132 8.48 0.50 -1.66
C ASP A 132 7.58 0.87 -0.48
N THR A 133 6.83 1.97 -0.57
CA THR A 133 5.87 2.38 0.47
C THR A 133 4.74 1.36 0.64
N LEU A 134 4.26 0.74 -0.44
CA LEU A 134 3.32 -0.38 -0.33
C LEU A 134 3.96 -1.59 0.39
N ILE A 135 5.21 -1.93 0.06
CA ILE A 135 5.94 -3.01 0.74
C ILE A 135 6.13 -2.69 2.23
N GLU A 136 6.43 -1.45 2.59
CA GLU A 136 6.53 -0.98 3.98
C GLU A 136 5.21 -1.12 4.73
N CYS A 137 4.10 -0.76 4.08
CA CYS A 137 2.74 -0.95 4.59
C CYS A 137 2.47 -2.43 4.90
N ASP A 138 2.75 -3.32 3.95
CA ASP A 138 2.61 -4.77 4.13
C ASP A 138 3.54 -5.35 5.19
N ALA A 139 4.75 -4.79 5.33
CA ALA A 139 5.68 -5.19 6.38
C ALA A 139 5.15 -4.86 7.78
N LEU A 140 4.43 -3.74 7.95
CA LEU A 140 3.76 -3.41 9.22
C LEU A 140 2.59 -4.35 9.51
N TYR A 141 1.78 -4.71 8.51
CA TYR A 141 0.75 -5.75 8.69
C TYR A 141 1.36 -7.09 9.10
N ALA A 142 2.51 -7.46 8.54
CA ALA A 142 3.18 -8.71 8.90
C ALA A 142 3.84 -8.67 10.29
N GLU A 143 4.27 -7.50 10.75
CA GLU A 143 4.78 -7.30 12.11
C GLU A 143 3.66 -7.20 13.16
N ALA A 144 2.44 -6.92 12.73
CA ALA A 144 1.28 -6.78 13.59
C ALA A 144 1.04 -8.03 14.44
N SER A 145 1.41 -7.92 15.71
CA SER A 145 1.29 -8.96 16.73
C SER A 145 0.10 -8.66 17.64
N GLY A 146 -0.70 -9.67 17.97
CA GLY A 146 -1.84 -9.55 18.88
C GLY A 146 -3.18 -9.77 18.19
N SER A 147 -4.27 -9.60 18.94
CA SER A 147 -5.62 -9.72 18.38
C SER A 147 -5.99 -8.44 17.65
N GLU A 148 -6.21 -8.55 16.35
CA GLU A 148 -6.70 -7.45 15.54
C GLU A 148 -8.03 -6.93 16.08
N ARG A 149 -8.15 -5.61 16.20
CA ARG A 149 -9.39 -4.92 16.54
C ARG A 149 -9.74 -3.97 15.43
N ARG A 150 -11.00 -4.01 14.99
CA ARG A 150 -11.55 -3.17 13.92
C ARG A 150 -12.53 -2.17 14.50
N SER A 151 -12.42 -0.92 14.07
CA SER A 151 -13.35 0.13 14.42
C SER A 151 -13.65 0.97 13.19
N TYR A 152 -14.91 1.03 12.80
CA TYR A 152 -15.35 1.96 11.77
C TYR A 152 -15.53 3.35 12.36
N PHE A 153 -15.30 4.37 11.53
CA PHE A 153 -15.59 5.75 11.88
C PHE A 153 -16.37 6.41 10.75
N SER A 154 -17.17 7.41 11.13
CA SER A 154 -17.92 8.18 10.14
C SER A 154 -16.95 8.91 9.22
N PRO A 155 -17.30 9.10 7.94
CA PRO A 155 -16.52 9.94 7.04
C PRO A 155 -16.27 11.31 7.68
N GLY A 156 -15.00 11.64 7.84
CA GLY A 156 -14.51 12.85 8.48
C GLY A 156 -13.01 12.99 8.17
N PRO A 157 -12.40 14.15 8.46
CA PRO A 157 -10.99 14.37 8.17
C PRO A 157 -10.14 13.32 8.91
N MET A 158 -9.40 12.49 8.17
CA MET A 158 -8.52 11.48 8.77
C MET A 158 -7.50 12.11 9.72
N GLU A 159 -7.07 13.33 9.42
CA GLU A 159 -6.20 14.15 10.27
C GLU A 159 -6.76 14.34 11.69
N GLU A 160 -8.08 14.52 11.85
CA GLU A 160 -8.68 14.66 13.19
C GLU A 160 -8.57 13.35 13.99
N VAL A 161 -8.79 12.21 13.33
CA VAL A 161 -8.65 10.89 13.96
C VAL A 161 -7.18 10.65 14.35
N LEU A 162 -6.24 10.97 13.46
CA LEU A 162 -4.80 10.87 13.72
C LEU A 162 -4.40 11.74 14.93
N ASN A 163 -4.81 13.01 14.93
CA ASN A 163 -4.52 13.93 16.02
C ASN A 163 -5.10 13.43 17.34
N HIS A 164 -6.31 12.88 17.35
CA HIS A 164 -6.91 12.33 18.55
C HIS A 164 -6.15 11.10 19.07
N LEU A 165 -5.75 10.18 18.18
CA LEU A 165 -4.95 9.01 18.52
C LEU A 165 -3.57 9.39 19.09
N MET A 166 -2.91 10.39 18.50
CA MET A 166 -1.60 10.86 18.94
C MET A 166 -1.66 11.78 20.17
N SER A 167 -2.84 12.32 20.51
CA SER A 167 -3.01 13.20 21.68
C SER A 167 -2.83 12.49 23.01
N ASP A 168 -2.93 11.14 23.03
CA ASP A 168 -2.71 10.35 24.23
C ASP A 168 -1.25 9.89 24.32
N PRO A 169 -0.41 10.57 25.14
CA PRO A 169 1.02 10.26 25.22
C PRO A 169 1.31 8.86 25.76
N ALA A 170 0.38 8.21 26.47
CA ALA A 170 0.63 6.87 26.99
C ALA A 170 0.30 5.76 26.00
N LEU A 171 -0.32 6.07 24.85
CA LEU A 171 -0.31 5.16 23.70
C LEU A 171 1.04 5.21 22.98
N GLY A 172 1.80 6.31 23.12
CA GLY A 172 3.13 6.46 22.53
C GLY A 172 3.14 6.25 21.02
N LEU A 173 2.06 6.67 20.34
CA LEU A 173 1.88 6.48 18.91
C LEU A 173 2.62 7.57 18.12
N HIS A 174 3.38 7.13 17.12
CA HIS A 174 4.13 7.97 16.20
C HIS A 174 3.81 7.62 14.76
N PRO A 175 3.68 8.60 13.85
CA PRO A 175 3.50 8.34 12.43
C PRO A 175 4.64 7.49 11.84
N ALA A 176 4.28 6.56 10.95
CA ALA A 176 5.22 5.82 10.10
C ALA A 176 5.02 6.26 8.63
N PRO A 177 5.56 7.43 8.24
CA PRO A 177 5.32 8.01 6.92
C PRO A 177 5.84 7.13 5.78
N GLU A 178 6.89 6.32 6.01
CA GLU A 178 7.44 5.42 5.00
C GLU A 178 6.48 4.31 4.58
N ALA A 179 5.51 3.97 5.45
CA ALA A 179 4.49 2.95 5.24
C ALA A 179 3.09 3.55 4.99
N SER A 180 2.97 4.88 4.97
CA SER A 180 1.70 5.59 4.83
C SER A 180 1.53 6.11 3.40
N GLY A 181 0.28 6.13 2.93
CA GLY A 181 -0.15 6.69 1.67
C GLY A 181 -1.00 7.96 1.84
N HIS A 182 -1.71 8.32 0.79
CA HIS A 182 -2.63 9.46 0.76
C HIS A 182 -3.82 9.25 1.70
N HIS A 183 -4.39 8.04 1.74
CA HIS A 183 -5.57 7.72 2.53
C HIS A 183 -5.34 6.58 3.52
N THR A 184 -4.13 6.01 3.58
CA THR A 184 -3.74 4.96 4.51
C THR A 184 -2.66 5.50 5.42
N HIS A 185 -2.92 5.55 6.72
CA HIS A 185 -1.97 6.11 7.68
C HIS A 185 -1.61 5.08 8.74
N TRP A 186 -0.32 4.90 8.95
CA TRP A 186 0.21 4.07 10.01
C TRP A 186 0.70 4.88 11.19
N LEU A 187 0.28 4.45 12.38
CA LEU A 187 0.84 4.87 13.66
C LEU A 187 1.48 3.65 14.33
N THR A 188 2.69 3.85 14.84
CA THR A 188 3.47 2.82 15.52
C THR A 188 3.77 3.26 16.95
N GLY A 189 3.60 2.35 17.90
CA GLY A 189 3.98 2.52 19.30
C GLY A 189 4.60 1.24 19.84
N ALA A 190 5.19 1.30 21.04
CA ALA A 190 5.84 0.14 21.65
C ALA A 190 4.88 -1.04 21.86
N ASP A 191 3.63 -0.74 22.19
CA ASP A 191 2.62 -1.72 22.59
C ASP A 191 1.40 -1.77 21.66
N THR A 192 1.36 -0.95 20.60
CA THR A 192 0.23 -0.90 19.68
C THR A 192 0.68 -0.47 18.30
N LEU A 193 0.20 -1.16 17.28
CA LEU A 193 0.18 -0.67 15.91
C LEU A 193 -1.25 -0.25 15.55
N VAL A 194 -1.40 0.83 14.78
CA VAL A 194 -2.69 1.30 14.28
C VAL A 194 -2.56 1.65 12.79
N ALA A 195 -3.47 1.12 11.98
CA ALA A 195 -3.66 1.50 10.59
C ALA A 195 -5.02 2.19 10.44
N LEU A 196 -5.03 3.38 9.87
CA LEU A 196 -6.23 4.07 9.44
C LEU A 196 -6.35 3.83 7.93
N GLU A 197 -7.37 3.10 7.51
CA GLU A 197 -7.62 2.69 6.14
C GLU A 197 -8.77 3.50 5.54
N GLY A 198 -8.43 4.43 4.65
CA GLY A 198 -9.37 5.27 3.91
C GLY A 198 -9.37 5.03 2.40
N ALA A 199 -8.28 4.46 1.88
CA ALA A 199 -8.11 4.13 0.45
C ALA A 199 -9.34 3.45 -0.17
N TRP A 200 -9.78 2.34 0.45
CA TRP A 200 -10.94 1.59 -0.03
C TRP A 200 -12.25 2.37 0.10
N ALA A 201 -12.37 3.26 1.09
CA ALA A 201 -13.54 4.13 1.23
C ALA A 201 -13.65 5.13 0.05
N THR A 202 -12.51 5.60 -0.45
CA THR A 202 -12.43 6.46 -1.65
C THR A 202 -12.82 5.71 -2.93
N ILE A 203 -12.56 4.40 -3.00
CA ILE A 203 -12.77 3.58 -4.21
C ILE A 203 -14.22 3.07 -4.32
N ASP A 204 -14.73 2.35 -3.32
CA ASP A 204 -15.99 1.58 -3.46
C ASP A 204 -17.04 1.87 -2.38
N SER A 205 -17.00 3.07 -1.78
CA SER A 205 -17.96 3.53 -0.76
C SER A 205 -17.97 2.72 0.54
N ARG A 206 -16.94 1.90 0.81
CA ARG A 206 -16.75 1.29 2.13
C ARG A 206 -16.60 2.36 3.20
N ALA A 207 -17.03 2.06 4.42
CA ALA A 207 -16.74 2.95 5.55
C ALA A 207 -15.24 2.90 5.86
N PRO A 208 -14.58 4.05 6.12
CA PRO A 208 -13.18 4.05 6.52
C PRO A 208 -13.03 3.36 7.88
N MET A 209 -11.88 2.70 8.07
CA MET A 209 -11.68 1.78 9.16
C MET A 209 -10.37 2.05 9.90
N ILE A 210 -10.38 1.84 11.21
CA ILE A 210 -9.20 1.77 12.05
C ILE A 210 -8.98 0.31 12.37
N ARG A 211 -7.84 -0.24 11.97
CA ARG A 211 -7.33 -1.52 12.45
C ARG A 211 -6.25 -1.26 13.47
N SER A 212 -6.25 -2.06 14.52
CA SER A 212 -5.25 -1.93 15.58
C SER A 212 -4.86 -3.27 16.14
N TRP A 213 -3.61 -3.36 16.58
CA TRP A 213 -3.01 -4.56 17.16
C TRP A 213 -2.33 -4.20 18.47
N PRO A 214 -3.13 -3.99 19.54
CA PRO A 214 -2.58 -3.79 20.88
C PRO A 214 -1.99 -5.11 21.41
N ARG A 215 -0.79 -5.05 21.99
CA ARG A 215 -0.09 -6.22 22.54
C ARG A 215 -0.68 -6.73 23.85
N HIS A 216 -1.38 -5.86 24.59
CA HIS A 216 -1.97 -6.20 25.88
C HIS A 216 -3.28 -5.45 26.15
N GLN A 217 -4.06 -5.97 27.11
CA GLN A 217 -5.40 -5.46 27.42
C GLN A 217 -5.42 -3.98 27.81
N GLN A 218 -4.41 -3.50 28.54
CA GLN A 218 -4.32 -2.09 28.94
C GLN A 218 -4.21 -1.14 27.73
N ALA A 219 -3.37 -1.48 26.74
CA ALA A 219 -3.26 -0.70 25.51
C ALA A 219 -4.58 -0.74 24.72
N ALA A 220 -5.21 -1.91 24.65
CA ALA A 220 -6.51 -2.10 24.01
C ALA A 220 -7.61 -1.22 24.65
N SER A 221 -7.73 -1.25 25.98
CA SER A 221 -8.72 -0.44 26.72
C SER A 221 -8.47 1.06 26.61
N ARG A 222 -7.20 1.48 26.52
CA ARG A 222 -6.84 2.88 26.35
C ARG A 222 -7.17 3.37 24.95
N LEU A 223 -6.85 2.59 23.92
CA LEU A 223 -7.25 2.87 22.55
C LEU A 223 -8.77 3.00 22.42
N ASP A 224 -9.55 2.11 23.05
CA ASP A 224 -11.01 2.21 23.07
C ASP A 224 -11.50 3.49 23.76
N ALA A 225 -10.84 3.93 24.84
CA ALA A 225 -11.20 5.16 25.52
C ALA A 225 -10.97 6.39 24.63
N VAL A 226 -9.83 6.44 23.93
CA VAL A 226 -9.50 7.49 22.97
C VAL A 226 -10.52 7.51 21.82
N LEU A 227 -10.78 6.37 21.19
CA LEU A 227 -11.75 6.29 20.09
C LEU A 227 -13.20 6.61 20.52
N ARG A 228 -13.60 6.29 21.75
CA ARG A 228 -14.89 6.70 22.29
C ARG A 228 -14.97 8.20 22.53
N GLY A 229 -13.90 8.81 23.03
CA GLY A 229 -13.82 10.27 23.21
C GLY A 229 -14.06 11.00 21.88
N PHE A 230 -13.34 10.60 20.83
CA PHE A 230 -13.53 11.15 19.49
C PHE A 230 -14.98 11.03 18.98
N ARG A 231 -15.62 9.86 19.16
CA ARG A 231 -17.00 9.65 18.72
C ARG A 231 -17.99 10.55 19.47
N ALA A 232 -17.84 10.67 20.80
CA ALA A 232 -18.70 11.52 21.61
C ALA A 232 -18.62 13.00 21.19
N GLU A 233 -17.42 13.48 20.87
CA GLU A 233 -17.20 14.86 20.39
C GLU A 233 -17.92 15.15 19.07
N ARG A 234 -18.02 14.16 18.17
CA ARG A 234 -18.73 14.31 16.89
C ARG A 234 -20.24 14.14 16.99
N SER A 235 -20.73 13.39 17.97
CA SER A 235 -22.16 13.14 18.15
C SER A 235 -22.91 14.31 18.81
N GLY A 236 -22.20 15.30 19.35
CA GLY A 236 -22.84 16.44 20.03
C GLY A 236 -23.42 16.11 21.41
N ASP A 237 -23.15 14.91 21.94
CA ASP A 237 -23.52 14.50 23.30
C ASP A 237 -22.49 15.07 24.29
N ARG A 238 -22.73 16.30 24.76
CA ARG A 238 -22.10 16.87 25.96
C ARG A 238 -23.16 17.42 26.90
#